data_AF-A0A831XVQ9-F1
#
_entry.id   AF-A0A831XVQ9-F1
#
_cell.length_a   1.000
_cell.length_b   1.000
_cell.length_c   1.000
_cell.angle_alpha   90.00
_cell.angle_beta   90.00
_cell.angle_gamma   90.00
#
_symmetry.space_group_name_H-M   'P 1'
#
loop_
_entity.id
_entity.type
_entity.pdbx_description
1 polymer ?
#
loop_
_entity_poly.entity_id
_entity_poly.type
_entity_poly.pdbx_seq_one_letter_code
_entity_poly.pdbx_strand_id
1 'polypeptide(L)' 'SNHGQHRRTPTALLKQGMSFEKLTDLETAKIIYKKLIAEYPDSAEADSAHQQLATLQ' A
#
# COMPACT_ATOMS: atom_id res chain seq x y z
N SER A 1 22.12 18.01 5.80
CA SER A 1 20.77 17.41 5.92
C SER A 1 20.54 16.50 4.73
N ASN A 2 20.81 15.21 4.86
CA ASN A 2 20.67 14.23 3.77
C ASN A 2 19.28 13.57 3.86
N HIS A 3 18.21 14.31 3.54
CA HIS A 3 16.85 13.75 3.45
C HIS A 3 16.61 13.25 2.02
N GLY A 4 17.48 12.35 1.55
CA GLY A 4 17.38 11.77 0.22
C GLY A 4 17.04 10.30 0.36
N GLN A 5 15.92 9.88 -0.24
CA GLN A 5 15.58 8.47 -0.43
C GLN A 5 15.09 7.74 0.83
N HIS A 6 14.04 8.23 1.48
CA HIS A 6 13.23 7.33 2.32
C HIS A 6 12.56 6.34 1.36
N ARG A 7 13.23 5.22 1.06
CA ARG A 7 12.62 4.07 0.37
C ARG A 7 11.30 3.83 1.07
N ARG A 8 10.19 3.99 0.35
CA ARG A 8 8.85 3.80 0.91
C ARG A 8 8.76 2.32 1.25
N THR A 9 8.97 1.97 2.51
CA THR A 9 8.97 0.57 2.91
C THR A 9 7.61 -0.06 2.57
N PRO A 10 7.57 -1.35 2.23
CA PRO A 10 6.31 -2.03 1.91
C PRO A 10 5.25 -1.84 3.01
N THR A 11 5.68 -1.87 4.28
CA THR A 11 4.85 -1.56 5.46
C THR A 11 4.26 -0.15 5.45
N ALA A 12 4.98 0.86 4.97
CA ALA A 12 4.49 2.24 4.91
C ALA A 12 3.38 2.39 3.85
N LEU A 13 3.56 1.78 2.67
CA LEU A 13 2.53 1.77 1.62
C LEU A 13 1.27 1.03 2.09
N LEU A 14 1.42 -0.10 2.78
CA LEU A 14 0.28 -0.85 3.32
C LEU A 14 -0.54 0.01 4.29
N LYS A 15 0.12 0.64 5.26
CA LYS A 15 -0.53 1.55 6.22
C LYS A 15 -1.17 2.75 5.53
N GLN A 16 -0.55 3.25 4.47
CA GLN A 16 -1.11 4.36 3.70
C GLN A 16 -2.42 3.94 3.03
N GLY A 17 -2.45 2.79 2.35
CA GLY A 17 -3.68 2.22 1.76
C GLY A 17 -4.77 2.03 2.81
N MET A 18 -4.45 1.45 3.96
CA MET A 18 -5.39 1.24 5.07
C MET A 18 -5.96 2.55 5.63
N SER A 19 -5.17 3.63 5.58
CA SER A 19 -5.62 4.94 6.04
C SER A 19 -6.67 5.52 5.07
N PHE A 20 -6.48 5.35 3.76
CA PHE A 20 -7.46 5.78 2.77
C PHE A 20 -8.73 4.93 2.80
N GLU A 21 -8.65 3.63 3.08
CA GLU A 21 -9.83 2.79 3.32
C GLU A 21 -10.69 3.35 4.46
N LYS A 22 -10.05 3.71 5.59
CA LYS A 22 -10.72 4.32 6.74
C LYS A 22 -11.32 5.69 6.44
N LEU A 23 -10.74 6.41 5.49
CA LEU A 23 -11.25 7.69 5.00
C LEU A 23 -12.33 7.51 3.92
N THR A 24 -12.83 6.29 3.70
CA THR A 24 -13.81 5.93 2.64
C THR A 24 -13.34 6.20 1.21
N ASP A 25 -12.06 6.51 1.03
CA ASP A 25 -11.43 6.73 -0.27
C ASP A 25 -10.84 5.41 -0.77
N LEU A 26 -11.74 4.53 -1.21
CA LEU A 26 -11.39 3.19 -1.64
C LEU A 26 -10.61 3.20 -2.96
N GLU A 27 -10.80 4.22 -3.81
CA GLU A 27 -10.04 4.36 -5.06
C GLU A 27 -8.56 4.63 -4.77
N THR A 28 -8.27 5.59 -3.89
CA THR A 28 -6.88 5.88 -3.50
C THR A 28 -6.26 4.70 -2.77
N ALA A 29 -7.02 4.01 -1.90
CA ALA A 29 -6.55 2.78 -1.26
C ALA A 29 -6.14 1.71 -2.29
N LYS A 30 -6.98 1.44 -3.30
CA LYS A 30 -6.68 0.49 -4.39
C LYS A 30 -5.42 0.89 -5.16
N ILE A 31 -5.23 2.18 -5.46
CA ILE A 31 -4.03 2.67 -6.16
C ILE A 31 -2.76 2.38 -5.35
N ILE A 32 -2.81 2.63 -4.04
CA ILE A 32 -1.66 2.41 -3.16
C ILE A 32 -1.36 0.92 -3.01
N TYR A 33 -2.37 0.08 -2.84
CA TYR A 33 -2.17 -1.37 -2.76
C TYR A 33 -1.61 -1.95 -4.06
N LYS A 34 -2.11 -1.52 -5.22
CA LYS A 34 -1.53 -1.92 -6.52
C LYS A 34 -0.07 -1.49 -6.65
N LYS A 35 0.25 -0.29 -6.17
CA LYS A 35 1.63 0.22 -6.17
C LYS A 35 2.54 -0.57 -5.23
N LEU A 36 2.05 -0.93 -4.04
CA LEU A 36 2.78 -1.78 -3.10
C LEU A 36 3.12 -3.13 -3.72
N ILE A 37 2.14 -3.78 -4.35
CA ILE A 37 2.34 -5.06 -5.06
C ILE A 37 3.34 -4.90 -6.21
N ALA A 38 3.26 -3.82 -6.98
CA ALA A 38 4.15 -3.60 -8.11
C ALA A 38 5.60 -3.33 -7.70
N GLU A 39 5.81 -2.59 -6.61
CA GLU A 39 7.14 -2.21 -6.13
C GLU A 39 7.78 -3.28 -5.23
N TYR A 40 6.96 -4.08 -4.54
CA TYR A 40 7.39 -5.08 -3.56
C TYR A 40 6.65 -6.42 -3.70
N PRO A 41 6.65 -7.05 -4.89
CA PRO A 41 5.84 -8.24 -5.15
C PRO A 41 6.18 -9.44 -4.25
N ASP A 42 7.43 -9.54 -3.79
CA ASP A 42 7.91 -10.66 -2.95
C ASP A 42 7.82 -10.37 -1.43
N SER A 43 7.13 -9.30 -1.02
CA SER A 43 7.00 -8.94 0.40
C SER A 43 5.68 -9.41 1.00
N ALA A 44 5.69 -9.75 2.29
CA ALA A 44 4.49 -10.16 3.02
C ALA A 44 3.39 -9.07 3.03
N GLU A 45 3.77 -7.79 2.90
CA GLU A 45 2.81 -6.71 2.76
C GLU A 45 2.16 -6.65 1.38
N ALA A 46 2.81 -7.12 0.31
CA ALA A 46 2.13 -7.26 -0.98
C ALA A 46 1.04 -8.33 -0.92
N ASP A 47 1.28 -9.46 -0.25
CA ASP A 47 0.23 -10.45 0.03
C ASP A 47 -0.93 -9.84 0.82
N SER A 48 -0.62 -9.07 1.86
CA SER A 48 -1.63 -8.35 2.65
C SER A 48 -2.39 -7.34 1.78
N ALA A 49 -1.70 -6.63 0.89
CA ALA A 49 -2.31 -5.67 -0.03
C ALA A 49 -3.22 -6.35 -1.07
N HIS A 50 -2.88 -7.56 -1.52
CA HIS A 50 -3.75 -8.37 -2.37
C HIS A 50 -5.04 -8.74 -1.65
N GLN A 51 -4.97 -9.15 -0.38
CA GLN A 51 -6.15 -9.46 0.42
C GLN A 51 -7.05 -8.23 0.60
N GLN A 52 -6.48 -7.07 0.90
CA GLN A 52 -7.26 -5.83 1.02
C GLN A 52 -7.85 -5.39 -0.32
N LEU A 53 -7.12 -5.54 -1.43
CA LEU A 53 -7.67 -5.26 -2.76
C LEU A 53 -8.91 -6.13 -3.06
N ALA A 54 -8.91 -7.38 -2.62
CA ALA A 54 -10.03 -8.30 -2.80
C ALA A 54 -11.24 -7.96 -1.90
N THR A 55 -11.03 -7.40 -0.71
CA THR A 55 -12.13 -6.95 0.16
C THR A 55 -12.77 -5.64 -0.31
N LEU A 56 -12.03 -4.84 -1.08
CA LEU A 56 -12.49 -3.58 -1.67
C LEU A 56 -13.23 -3.75 -3.02
N GLN A 57 -13.29 -4.96 -3.57
CA GLN A 57 -14.03 -5.28 -4.80
C GLN A 57 -15.52 -5.42 -4.53
#